data_AF-A0AAQ6AFP9-F1
#
_entry.id   AF-A0AAQ6AFP9-F1
#
_cell.length_a   1.000
_cell.length_b   1.000
_cell.length_c   1.000
_cell.angle_alpha   90.00
_cell.angle_beta   90.00
_cell.angle_gamma   90.00
#
_symmetry.space_group_name_H-M   'P 1'
#
loop_
_entity.id
_entity.type
_entity.pdbx_description
1 polymer ?
#
loop_
_entity_poly.entity_id
_entity_poly.type
_entity_poly.pdbx_seq_one_letter_code
_entity_poly.pdbx_strand_id
1 'polypeptide(L)'
;MAEIGKGVTAGKLASNVQKRLTRAQEKVLQKLGKADETRDAAFEEMVANFNKQMTEGTKLQKDLKAYLTAVKTMHDASRRLQDCLAEMYEPDWFGKEEMDAMAEDTDTLWLDYHQNVTDKSLVTMDTYLAQLPDIKARIAKRDRKMVDFDSARHHFASLQKGKKKDEAKIAKPAALLEMAAPSWAQGLISAHQVAQTNLSYNQAEEELGRAQRIFEELNVELQDELPALWDRRVGVYVNTFQSLAGHQEKFHKEMSKVSPSDQLINSPINLLIYQHNNLKTRPWFVLTCICLLRRLCMLTRRVLPGPPPSRPPPRLTPSPDQRQQHAGQLEDETSVPDANTESTDTALQVKAIHDYAATDGDELELKIGDMVLVVAFDNPDEQDDGWLMGVTESSWMQNKDISAKGVFPENFTQKV
;
A
#
# COMPACT_ATOMS: atom_id res chain seq x y z
N MET A 1 -39.27 -22.38 -15.24
CA MET A 1 -38.10 -22.21 -14.37
C MET A 1 -37.53 -20.83 -14.66
N ALA A 2 -37.90 -19.82 -13.87
CA ALA A 2 -37.34 -18.48 -13.98
C ALA A 2 -36.54 -18.23 -12.69
N GLU A 3 -35.23 -18.11 -12.86
CA GLU A 3 -34.27 -17.72 -11.82
C GLU A 3 -34.57 -16.28 -11.38
N ILE A 4 -34.81 -16.10 -10.07
CA ILE A 4 -34.98 -14.80 -9.43
C ILE A 4 -33.59 -14.35 -8.97
N GLY A 5 -33.02 -13.38 -9.69
CA GLY A 5 -31.79 -12.69 -9.31
C GLY A 5 -31.96 -11.92 -8.00
N LYS A 6 -30.99 -12.09 -7.09
CA LYS A 6 -30.89 -11.39 -5.82
C LYS A 6 -30.66 -9.89 -6.05
N GLY A 7 -31.70 -9.08 -5.84
CA GLY A 7 -31.60 -7.63 -5.77
C GLY A 7 -31.11 -7.18 -4.39
N VAL A 8 -30.05 -6.39 -4.36
CA VAL A 8 -29.59 -5.63 -3.19
C VAL A 8 -30.73 -4.71 -2.72
N THR A 9 -31.07 -4.80 -1.45
CA THR A 9 -32.21 -4.09 -0.86
C THR A 9 -31.80 -2.65 -0.54
N ALA A 10 -32.39 -1.65 -1.20
CA ALA A 10 -32.18 -0.21 -0.97
C ALA A 10 -32.25 0.21 0.53
N GLY A 11 -32.92 -0.57 1.38
CA GLY A 11 -32.95 -0.36 2.84
C GLY A 11 -31.61 -0.55 3.56
N LYS A 12 -30.69 -1.39 3.05
CA LYS A 12 -29.35 -1.56 3.64
C LYS A 12 -28.45 -0.35 3.37
N LEU A 13 -28.53 0.22 2.17
CA LEU A 13 -27.80 1.42 1.80
C LEU A 13 -28.26 2.62 2.62
N ALA A 14 -29.57 2.83 2.76
CA ALA A 14 -30.13 3.89 3.59
C ALA A 14 -29.72 3.75 5.08
N SER A 15 -29.71 2.54 5.61
CA SER A 15 -29.26 2.24 6.98
C SER A 15 -27.78 2.56 7.21
N ASN A 16 -26.92 2.24 6.24
CA ASN A 16 -25.49 2.53 6.32
C ASN A 16 -25.18 4.02 6.21
N VAL A 17 -25.87 4.73 5.30
CA VAL A 17 -25.79 6.20 5.19
C VAL A 17 -26.24 6.86 6.48
N GLN A 18 -27.34 6.39 7.09
CA GLN A 18 -27.81 6.90 8.37
C GLN A 18 -26.78 6.72 9.49
N LYS A 19 -26.13 5.54 9.57
CA LYS A 19 -25.06 5.28 10.54
C LYS A 19 -23.84 6.18 10.33
N ARG A 20 -23.48 6.48 9.07
CA ARG A 20 -22.38 7.42 8.76
C ARG A 20 -22.73 8.84 9.23
N LEU A 21 -23.95 9.29 8.98
CA LEU A 21 -24.46 10.60 9.44
C LEU A 21 -24.47 10.71 10.97
N THR A 22 -24.94 9.67 11.69
CA THR A 22 -24.95 9.68 13.15
C THR A 22 -23.54 9.68 13.75
N ARG A 23 -22.59 8.95 13.16
CA ARG A 23 -21.18 9.00 13.57
C ARG A 23 -20.57 10.39 13.40
N ALA A 24 -20.83 11.03 12.25
CA ALA A 24 -20.34 12.37 11.98
C ALA A 24 -20.92 13.38 12.98
N GLN A 25 -22.23 13.27 13.27
CA GLN A 25 -22.90 14.08 14.28
C GLN A 25 -22.30 13.90 15.68
N GLU A 26 -22.07 12.66 16.11
CA GLU A 26 -21.51 12.36 17.43
C GLU A 26 -20.09 12.91 17.58
N LYS A 27 -19.20 12.71 16.59
CA LYS A 27 -17.86 13.30 16.58
C LYS A 27 -17.87 14.83 16.70
N VAL A 28 -18.84 15.49 16.05
CA VAL A 28 -19.02 16.95 16.15
C VAL A 28 -19.49 17.33 17.56
N LEU A 29 -20.42 16.58 18.15
CA LEU A 29 -20.90 16.82 19.51
C LEU A 29 -19.80 16.64 20.57
N GLN A 30 -18.93 15.64 20.40
CA GLN A 30 -17.75 15.41 21.23
C GLN A 30 -16.77 16.59 21.11
N LYS A 31 -16.42 17.02 19.89
CA LYS A 31 -15.55 18.19 19.66
C LYS A 31 -16.11 19.50 20.22
N LEU A 32 -17.43 19.63 20.32
CA LEU A 32 -18.11 20.78 20.92
C LEU A 32 -18.28 20.67 22.45
N GLY A 33 -17.81 19.59 23.08
CA GLY A 33 -17.96 19.33 24.52
C GLY A 33 -19.41 19.06 24.96
N LYS A 34 -20.29 18.72 24.00
CA LYS A 34 -21.72 18.46 24.25
C LYS A 34 -22.05 16.98 24.42
N ALA A 35 -21.11 16.10 24.10
CA ALA A 35 -21.15 14.67 24.35
C ALA A 35 -19.82 14.22 24.98
N ASP A 36 -19.89 13.23 25.87
CA ASP A 36 -18.72 12.72 26.59
C ASP A 36 -18.04 11.63 25.75
N GLU A 37 -16.74 11.81 25.48
CA GLU A 37 -15.94 10.90 24.65
C GLU A 37 -15.34 9.80 25.53
N THR A 38 -15.51 8.55 25.13
CA THR A 38 -14.83 7.43 25.79
C THR A 38 -13.36 7.43 25.37
N ARG A 39 -12.45 7.92 26.23
CA ARG A 39 -11.00 7.92 25.97
C ARG A 39 -10.34 6.68 26.54
N ASP A 40 -9.63 5.94 25.69
CA ASP A 40 -8.84 4.76 26.07
C ASP A 40 -7.36 5.02 25.77
N ALA A 41 -6.69 5.68 26.72
CA ALA A 41 -5.29 6.06 26.57
C ALA A 41 -4.35 4.86 26.40
N ALA A 42 -4.70 3.71 26.98
CA ALA A 42 -3.92 2.47 26.84
C ALA A 42 -4.04 1.93 25.41
N PHE A 43 -5.24 1.94 24.83
CA PHE A 43 -5.44 1.53 23.45
C PHE A 43 -4.80 2.50 22.45
N GLU A 44 -4.85 3.81 22.71
CA GLU A 44 -4.16 4.82 21.91
C GLU A 44 -2.63 4.57 21.84
N GLU A 45 -2.00 4.17 22.95
CA GLU A 45 -0.59 3.79 22.98
C GLU A 45 -0.32 2.52 22.16
N MET A 46 -1.18 1.50 22.26
CA MET A 46 -1.07 0.28 21.44
C MET A 46 -1.17 0.59 19.94
N VAL A 47 -2.09 1.47 19.54
CA VAL A 47 -2.23 1.93 18.16
C VAL A 47 -1.00 2.73 17.71
N ALA A 48 -0.43 3.57 18.57
CA ALA A 48 0.80 4.30 18.27
C ALA A 48 1.98 3.34 18.03
N ASN A 49 2.13 2.30 18.87
CA ASN A 49 3.13 1.25 18.70
C ASN A 49 2.91 0.47 17.39
N PHE A 50 1.67 0.10 17.08
CA PHE A 50 1.31 -0.55 15.81
C PHE A 50 1.71 0.31 14.58
N ASN A 51 1.40 1.61 14.60
CA ASN A 51 1.77 2.51 13.49
C ASN A 51 3.29 2.67 13.35
N LYS A 52 4.01 2.67 14.46
CA LYS A 52 5.48 2.65 14.46
C LYS A 52 6.01 1.36 13.84
N GLN A 53 5.48 0.20 14.25
CA GLN A 53 5.81 -1.12 13.72
C GLN A 53 5.61 -1.21 12.20
N MET A 54 4.47 -0.69 11.70
CA MET A 54 4.17 -0.57 10.28
C MET A 54 5.23 0.23 9.53
N THR A 55 5.58 1.40 10.07
CA THR A 55 6.54 2.31 9.44
C THR A 55 7.94 1.71 9.40
N GLU A 56 8.42 1.17 10.53
CA GLU A 56 9.73 0.55 10.65
C GLU A 56 9.86 -0.72 9.79
N GLY A 57 8.83 -1.58 9.81
CA GLY A 57 8.80 -2.79 9.01
C GLY A 57 8.78 -2.50 7.50
N THR A 58 7.97 -1.56 7.04
CA THR A 58 7.92 -1.14 5.62
C THR A 58 9.24 -0.54 5.17
N LYS A 59 9.88 0.27 6.04
CA LYS A 59 11.20 0.82 5.76
C LYS A 59 12.25 -0.29 5.59
N LEU A 60 12.29 -1.26 6.51
CA LEU A 60 13.22 -2.38 6.45
C LEU A 60 13.02 -3.22 5.16
N GLN A 61 11.77 -3.51 4.79
CA GLN A 61 11.45 -4.21 3.55
C GLN A 61 11.96 -3.45 2.31
N LYS A 62 11.75 -2.13 2.27
CA LYS A 62 12.26 -1.28 1.18
C LYS A 62 13.78 -1.29 1.10
N ASP A 63 14.45 -1.17 2.24
CA ASP A 63 15.92 -1.17 2.32
C ASP A 63 16.48 -2.55 1.91
N LEU A 64 15.80 -3.66 2.25
CA LEU A 64 16.19 -5.00 1.84
C LEU A 64 15.99 -5.25 0.33
N LYS A 65 14.93 -4.70 -0.27
CA LYS A 65 14.75 -4.71 -1.74
C LYS A 65 15.83 -3.89 -2.46
N ALA A 66 16.19 -2.73 -1.89
CA ALA A 66 17.29 -1.91 -2.41
C ALA A 66 18.63 -2.63 -2.30
N TYR A 67 18.86 -3.35 -1.19
CA TYR A 67 20.03 -4.20 -1.01
C TYR A 67 20.13 -5.30 -2.07
N LEU A 68 19.05 -6.05 -2.32
CA LEU A 68 19.02 -7.07 -3.38
C LEU A 68 19.29 -6.48 -4.77
N THR A 69 18.77 -5.28 -5.05
CA THR A 69 19.07 -4.56 -6.30
C THR A 69 20.56 -4.23 -6.41
N ALA A 70 21.20 -3.82 -5.31
CA ALA A 70 22.64 -3.57 -5.28
C ALA A 70 23.46 -4.86 -5.46
N VAL A 71 23.04 -5.98 -4.84
CA VAL A 71 23.63 -7.32 -5.04
C VAL A 71 23.59 -7.71 -6.51
N LYS A 72 22.42 -7.58 -7.16
CA LYS A 72 22.26 -7.85 -8.59
C LYS A 72 23.16 -6.96 -9.46
N THR A 73 23.26 -5.67 -9.13
CA THR A 73 24.13 -4.74 -9.86
C THR A 73 25.61 -5.12 -9.71
N MET A 74 26.02 -5.58 -8.53
CA MET A 74 27.38 -6.08 -8.27
C MET A 74 27.66 -7.37 -9.05
N HIS A 75 26.70 -8.30 -9.08
CA HIS A 75 26.77 -9.52 -9.89
C HIS A 75 26.95 -9.18 -11.37
N ASP A 76 26.13 -8.30 -11.92
CA ASP A 76 26.23 -7.89 -13.32
C ASP A 76 27.56 -7.18 -13.64
N ALA A 77 28.14 -6.45 -12.68
CA ALA A 77 29.47 -5.86 -12.82
C ALA A 77 30.58 -6.92 -12.78
N SER A 78 30.49 -7.90 -11.87
CA SER A 78 31.41 -9.04 -11.77
C SER A 78 31.40 -9.88 -13.04
N ARG A 79 30.21 -10.21 -13.55
CA ARG A 79 30.05 -10.98 -14.79
C ARG A 79 30.69 -10.28 -15.98
N ARG A 80 30.41 -8.98 -16.17
CA ARG A 80 31.03 -8.19 -17.25
C ARG A 80 32.56 -8.19 -17.19
N LEU A 81 33.15 -8.21 -16.00
CA LEU A 81 34.61 -8.30 -15.84
C LEU A 81 35.12 -9.69 -16.25
N GLN A 82 34.39 -10.75 -15.89
CA GLN A 82 34.72 -12.13 -16.28
C GLN A 82 34.55 -12.35 -17.78
N ASP A 83 33.49 -11.84 -18.39
CA ASP A 83 33.27 -11.88 -19.84
C ASP A 83 34.43 -11.22 -20.59
N CYS A 84 34.87 -10.04 -20.13
CA CYS A 84 36.04 -9.36 -20.70
C CYS A 84 37.31 -10.23 -20.61
N LEU A 85 37.52 -10.94 -19.50
CA LEU A 85 38.65 -11.85 -19.35
C LEU A 85 38.53 -13.03 -20.31
N ALA A 86 37.34 -13.64 -20.40
CA ALA A 86 37.08 -14.78 -21.27
C ALA A 86 37.25 -14.45 -22.76
N GLU A 87 36.81 -13.27 -23.19
CA GLU A 87 37.02 -12.77 -24.56
C GLU A 87 38.51 -12.55 -24.90
N MET A 88 39.31 -12.17 -23.90
CA MET A 88 40.76 -11.95 -24.06
C MET A 88 41.58 -13.23 -23.95
N TYR A 89 41.01 -14.31 -23.40
CA TYR A 89 41.69 -15.58 -23.17
C TYR A 89 41.52 -16.49 -24.39
N GLU A 90 42.60 -16.71 -25.13
CA GLU A 90 42.55 -17.53 -26.35
C GLU A 90 42.16 -18.98 -26.01
N PRO A 91 41.37 -19.66 -26.87
CA PRO A 91 40.92 -21.03 -26.62
C PRO A 91 42.05 -22.04 -26.41
N ASP A 92 43.18 -21.84 -27.08
CA ASP A 92 44.34 -22.76 -27.03
C ASP A 92 45.27 -22.50 -25.83
N TRP A 93 44.97 -21.48 -25.01
CA TRP A 93 45.80 -21.17 -23.84
C TRP A 93 45.55 -22.17 -22.71
N PHE A 94 46.64 -22.58 -22.07
CA PHE A 94 46.59 -23.44 -20.88
C PHE A 94 45.65 -22.85 -19.82
N GLY A 95 44.76 -23.66 -19.26
CA GLY A 95 43.85 -23.18 -18.20
C GLY A 95 42.54 -22.57 -18.71
N LYS A 96 42.23 -22.63 -20.02
CA LYS A 96 40.99 -22.04 -20.58
C LYS A 96 39.73 -22.67 -19.99
N GLU A 97 39.66 -24.01 -19.95
CA GLU A 97 38.51 -24.74 -19.41
C GLU A 97 38.31 -24.46 -17.92
N GLU A 98 39.41 -24.38 -17.14
CA GLU A 98 39.36 -24.04 -15.73
C GLU A 98 38.93 -22.58 -15.50
N MET A 99 39.36 -21.64 -16.36
CA MET A 99 38.94 -20.25 -16.29
C MET A 99 37.43 -20.11 -16.58
N ASP A 100 36.91 -20.81 -17.59
CA ASP A 100 35.48 -20.83 -17.90
C ASP A 100 34.67 -21.44 -16.77
N ALA A 101 35.10 -22.58 -16.22
CA ALA A 101 34.46 -23.21 -15.07
C ALA A 101 34.42 -22.28 -13.85
N MET A 102 35.49 -21.53 -13.59
CA MET A 102 35.50 -20.52 -12.52
C MET A 102 34.52 -19.37 -12.74
N ALA A 103 34.33 -18.94 -13.99
CA ALA A 103 33.35 -17.92 -14.33
C ALA A 103 31.92 -18.43 -14.10
N GLU A 104 31.62 -19.66 -14.51
CA GLU A 104 30.33 -20.33 -14.26
C GLU A 104 30.07 -20.55 -12.75
N ASP A 105 31.07 -20.99 -12.00
CA ASP A 105 30.97 -21.15 -10.54
C ASP A 105 30.69 -19.82 -9.85
N THR A 106 31.36 -18.74 -10.29
CA THR A 106 31.11 -17.39 -9.76
C THR A 106 29.69 -16.93 -10.03
N ASP A 107 29.20 -17.14 -11.25
CA ASP A 107 27.83 -16.78 -11.64
C ASP A 107 26.80 -17.51 -10.78
N THR A 108 27.01 -18.82 -10.60
CA THR A 108 26.16 -19.67 -9.76
C THR A 108 26.13 -19.19 -8.32
N LEU A 109 27.28 -18.85 -7.73
CA LEU A 109 27.35 -18.33 -6.35
C LEU A 109 26.57 -17.02 -6.17
N TRP A 110 26.64 -16.11 -7.14
CA TRP A 110 25.87 -14.86 -7.10
C TRP A 110 24.36 -15.10 -7.20
N LEU A 111 23.94 -15.98 -8.12
CA LEU A 111 22.52 -16.34 -8.29
C LEU A 111 21.96 -16.98 -7.02
N ASP A 112 22.66 -17.96 -6.46
CA ASP A 112 22.30 -18.63 -5.22
C ASP A 112 22.23 -17.63 -4.06
N TYR A 113 23.18 -16.71 -3.96
CA TYR A 113 23.17 -15.71 -2.91
C TYR A 113 21.96 -14.78 -2.99
N HIS A 114 21.72 -14.21 -4.17
CA HIS A 114 20.57 -13.34 -4.41
C HIS A 114 19.24 -14.07 -4.12
N GLN A 115 19.09 -15.30 -4.60
CA GLN A 115 17.89 -16.11 -4.39
C GLN A 115 17.68 -16.43 -2.91
N ASN A 116 18.72 -16.86 -2.20
CA ASN A 116 18.62 -17.19 -0.78
C ASN A 116 18.27 -15.97 0.09
N VAL A 117 18.85 -14.80 -0.18
CA VAL A 117 18.47 -13.57 0.55
C VAL A 117 17.03 -13.19 0.25
N THR A 118 16.58 -13.36 -1.00
CA THR A 118 15.18 -13.13 -1.39
C THR A 118 14.24 -14.05 -0.61
N ASP A 119 14.45 -15.37 -0.67
CA ASP A 119 13.52 -16.35 -0.11
C ASP A 119 13.56 -16.43 1.41
N LYS A 120 14.74 -16.23 2.02
CA LYS A 120 14.95 -16.47 3.45
C LYS A 120 14.99 -15.21 4.30
N SER A 121 15.08 -14.03 3.68
CA SER A 121 15.08 -12.74 4.41
C SER A 121 13.93 -11.85 3.94
N LEU A 122 13.80 -11.62 2.62
CA LEU A 122 12.78 -10.72 2.09
C LEU A 122 11.37 -11.30 2.23
N VAL A 123 11.16 -12.54 1.82
CA VAL A 123 9.84 -13.19 1.93
C VAL A 123 9.36 -13.29 3.39
N THR A 124 10.29 -13.46 4.35
CA THR A 124 9.95 -13.42 5.78
C THR A 124 9.37 -12.07 6.20
N MET A 125 9.97 -10.97 5.73
CA MET A 125 9.45 -9.63 5.95
C MET A 125 8.12 -9.40 5.24
N ASP A 126 7.99 -9.83 3.98
CA ASP A 126 6.76 -9.70 3.19
C ASP A 126 5.58 -10.42 3.88
N THR A 127 5.78 -11.66 4.31
CA THR A 127 4.76 -12.47 4.99
C THR A 127 4.31 -11.85 6.30
N TYR A 128 5.23 -11.25 7.04
CA TYR A 128 4.92 -10.56 8.30
C TYR A 128 4.14 -9.26 8.05
N LEU A 129 4.57 -8.44 7.08
CA LEU A 129 3.90 -7.19 6.73
C LEU A 129 2.51 -7.41 6.14
N ALA A 130 2.29 -8.53 5.45
CA ALA A 130 0.99 -8.89 4.88
C ALA A 130 -0.12 -9.05 5.94
N GLN A 131 0.21 -9.29 7.20
CA GLN A 131 -0.77 -9.42 8.30
C GLN A 131 -1.26 -8.05 8.80
N LEU A 132 -0.48 -6.98 8.58
CA LEU A 132 -0.74 -5.71 9.23
C LEU A 132 -1.93 -4.91 8.65
N PRO A 133 -2.24 -4.95 7.33
CA PRO A 133 -3.41 -4.26 6.79
C PRO A 133 -4.75 -4.71 7.39
N ASP A 134 -4.93 -6.01 7.63
CA ASP A 134 -6.15 -6.54 8.26
C ASP A 134 -6.34 -5.99 9.68
N ILE A 135 -5.27 -6.02 10.49
CA ILE A 135 -5.27 -5.47 11.85
C ILE A 135 -5.56 -3.97 11.83
N LYS A 136 -4.99 -3.22 10.87
CA LYS A 136 -5.29 -1.80 10.67
C LYS A 136 -6.78 -1.56 10.36
N ALA A 137 -7.39 -2.39 9.52
CA ALA A 137 -8.80 -2.31 9.20
C ALA A 137 -9.69 -2.61 10.42
N ARG A 138 -9.29 -3.58 11.25
CA ARG A 138 -9.96 -3.91 12.52
C ARG A 138 -9.87 -2.80 13.55
N ILE A 139 -8.70 -2.13 13.69
CA ILE A 139 -8.56 -0.92 14.52
C ILE A 139 -9.54 0.16 14.05
N ALA A 140 -9.57 0.48 12.75
CA ALA A 140 -10.49 1.47 12.20
C ALA A 140 -11.96 1.08 12.40
N LYS A 141 -12.29 -0.22 12.31
CA LYS A 141 -13.62 -0.76 12.59
C LYS A 141 -13.99 -0.56 14.06
N ARG A 142 -13.08 -0.85 15.00
CA ARG A 142 -13.26 -0.65 16.44
C ARG A 142 -13.51 0.82 16.76
N ASP A 143 -12.76 1.75 16.17
CA ASP A 143 -12.98 3.19 16.37
C ASP A 143 -14.37 3.64 15.88
N ARG A 144 -14.83 3.14 14.72
CA ARG A 144 -16.20 3.38 14.26
C ARG A 144 -17.25 2.82 15.22
N LYS A 145 -16.98 1.66 15.84
CA LYS A 145 -17.90 1.00 16.78
C LYS A 145 -17.94 1.65 18.15
N MET A 146 -16.83 2.23 18.60
CA MET A 146 -16.80 3.08 19.78
C MET A 146 -17.76 4.27 19.61
N VAL A 147 -17.73 4.93 18.46
CA VAL A 147 -18.64 6.05 18.15
C VAL A 147 -20.10 5.58 18.02
N ASP A 148 -20.35 4.43 17.39
CA ASP A 148 -21.71 3.85 17.33
C ASP A 148 -22.26 3.58 18.77
N PHE A 149 -21.40 3.08 19.67
CA PHE A 149 -21.75 2.84 21.08
C PHE A 149 -22.00 4.13 21.85
N ASP A 150 -21.13 5.14 21.73
CA ASP A 150 -21.31 6.45 22.37
C ASP A 150 -22.62 7.12 21.92
N SER A 151 -22.92 7.07 20.60
CA SER A 151 -24.16 7.57 20.03
C SER A 151 -25.39 6.86 20.60
N ALA A 152 -25.37 5.52 20.70
CA ALA A 152 -26.48 4.75 21.27
C ALA A 152 -26.66 5.04 22.76
N ARG A 153 -25.56 5.19 23.51
CA ARG A 153 -25.55 5.54 24.93
C ARG A 153 -26.18 6.92 25.14
N HIS A 154 -25.79 7.89 24.32
CA HIS A 154 -26.35 9.23 24.37
C HIS A 154 -27.84 9.24 23.99
N HIS A 155 -28.25 8.49 22.97
CA HIS A 155 -29.66 8.38 22.58
C HIS A 155 -30.52 7.79 23.70
N PHE A 156 -30.08 6.68 24.30
CA PHE A 156 -30.78 6.04 25.42
C PHE A 156 -30.87 6.95 26.66
N ALA A 157 -29.77 7.63 27.01
CA ALA A 157 -29.75 8.61 28.11
C ALA A 157 -30.70 9.80 27.84
N SER A 158 -30.82 10.22 26.57
CA SER A 158 -31.75 11.29 26.18
C SER A 158 -33.21 10.88 26.37
N LEU A 159 -33.57 9.63 26.06
CA LEU A 159 -34.91 9.07 26.27
C LEU A 159 -35.23 8.88 27.77
N GLN A 160 -34.26 8.47 28.59
CA GLN A 160 -34.42 8.40 30.04
C GLN A 160 -34.71 9.77 30.68
N LYS A 161 -33.93 10.80 30.30
CA LYS A 161 -34.15 12.18 30.79
C LYS A 161 -35.41 12.81 30.19
N GLY A 162 -35.72 12.45 28.94
CA GLY A 162 -36.91 12.86 28.20
C GLY A 162 -38.20 12.32 28.79
N LYS A 163 -38.19 11.13 29.40
CA LYS A 163 -39.39 10.50 29.99
C LYS A 163 -40.20 11.45 30.90
N LYS A 164 -39.53 12.24 31.74
CA LYS A 164 -40.19 13.26 32.61
C LYS A 164 -40.59 14.55 31.89
N LYS A 165 -39.87 14.95 30.84
CA LYS A 165 -40.06 16.22 30.13
C LYS A 165 -41.07 16.11 28.99
N ASP A 166 -41.09 14.97 28.32
CA ASP A 166 -42.02 14.65 27.24
C ASP A 166 -43.38 14.22 27.79
N GLU A 167 -43.45 13.57 28.96
CA GLU A 167 -44.72 13.44 29.71
C GLU A 167 -45.41 14.79 29.85
N ALA A 168 -44.68 15.84 30.27
CA ALA A 168 -45.26 17.16 30.47
C ALA A 168 -45.71 17.87 29.17
N LYS A 169 -45.05 17.60 28.04
CA LYS A 169 -45.38 18.19 26.73
C LYS A 169 -46.48 17.43 26.00
N ILE A 170 -46.50 16.11 26.16
CA ILE A 170 -47.45 15.20 25.52
C ILE A 170 -48.75 15.15 26.33
N ALA A 171 -48.71 15.37 27.65
CA ALA A 171 -49.89 15.35 28.52
C ALA A 171 -51.01 16.29 28.07
N LYS A 172 -50.70 17.49 27.56
CA LYS A 172 -51.74 18.44 27.09
C LYS A 172 -52.47 17.97 25.83
N PRO A 173 -51.79 17.68 24.69
CA PRO A 173 -52.45 17.16 23.50
C PRO A 173 -53.03 15.74 23.71
N ALA A 174 -52.40 14.89 24.52
CA ALA A 174 -52.94 13.58 24.87
C ALA A 174 -54.24 13.70 25.70
N ALA A 175 -54.29 14.60 26.69
CA ALA A 175 -55.50 14.85 27.46
C ALA A 175 -56.63 15.46 26.61
N LEU A 176 -56.30 16.34 25.65
CA LEU A 176 -57.30 16.87 24.69
C LEU A 176 -57.86 15.78 23.77
N LEU A 177 -57.01 14.87 23.30
CA LEU A 177 -57.43 13.71 22.49
C LEU A 177 -58.28 12.74 23.32
N GLU A 178 -57.92 12.51 24.58
CA GLU A 178 -58.66 11.64 25.50
C GLU A 178 -60.02 12.24 25.90
N MET A 179 -60.11 13.57 26.09
CA MET A 179 -61.38 14.27 26.33
C MET A 179 -62.29 14.32 25.10
N ALA A 180 -61.73 14.38 23.89
CA ALA A 180 -62.50 14.37 22.64
C ALA A 180 -62.95 12.95 22.22
N ALA A 181 -62.34 11.91 22.79
CA ALA A 181 -62.65 10.52 22.48
C ALA A 181 -63.88 10.02 23.28
N PRO A 182 -64.72 9.16 22.69
CA PRO A 182 -65.76 8.45 23.43
C PRO A 182 -65.16 7.64 24.59
N SER A 183 -65.92 7.48 25.69
CA SER A 183 -65.45 6.79 26.91
C SER A 183 -64.92 5.36 26.67
N TRP A 184 -65.50 4.64 25.71
CA TRP A 184 -65.05 3.29 25.34
C TRP A 184 -63.67 3.27 24.65
N ALA A 185 -63.22 4.41 24.09
CA ALA A 185 -61.96 4.54 23.35
C ALA A 185 -60.82 5.12 24.20
N GLN A 186 -61.11 5.79 25.32
CA GLN A 186 -60.11 6.44 26.19
C GLN A 186 -59.04 5.45 26.69
N GLY A 187 -59.47 4.27 27.18
CA GLY A 187 -58.55 3.22 27.64
C GLY A 187 -57.63 2.68 26.54
N LEU A 188 -58.12 2.62 25.30
CA LEU A 188 -57.33 2.17 24.14
C LEU A 188 -56.26 3.21 23.76
N ILE A 189 -56.60 4.50 23.79
CA ILE A 189 -55.66 5.59 23.50
C ILE A 189 -54.55 5.64 24.55
N SER A 190 -54.92 5.56 25.83
CA SER A 190 -53.95 5.58 26.93
C SER A 190 -53.01 4.36 26.88
N ALA A 191 -53.54 3.16 26.63
CA ALA A 191 -52.74 1.95 26.45
C ALA A 191 -51.81 2.04 25.23
N HIS A 192 -52.26 2.61 24.11
CA HIS A 192 -51.44 2.80 22.92
C HIS A 192 -50.27 3.77 23.17
N GLN A 193 -50.51 4.87 23.89
CA GLN A 193 -49.47 5.85 24.25
C GLN A 193 -48.36 5.22 25.11
N VAL A 194 -48.76 4.42 26.11
CA VAL A 194 -47.82 3.69 26.98
C VAL A 194 -47.07 2.63 26.18
N ALA A 195 -47.75 1.92 25.27
CA ALA A 195 -47.11 0.93 24.40
C ALA A 195 -46.06 1.57 23.47
N GLN A 196 -46.37 2.73 22.85
CA GLN A 196 -45.43 3.42 21.96
C GLN A 196 -44.16 3.89 22.70
N THR A 197 -44.32 4.49 23.88
CA THR A 197 -43.18 4.99 24.67
C THR A 197 -42.30 3.86 25.20
N ASN A 198 -42.91 2.77 25.67
CA ASN A 198 -42.17 1.56 26.05
C ASN A 198 -41.48 0.90 24.86
N LEU A 199 -42.10 0.88 23.67
CA LEU A 199 -41.49 0.34 22.45
C LEU A 199 -40.23 1.12 22.07
N SER A 200 -40.30 2.46 22.01
CA SER A 200 -39.14 3.31 21.70
C SER A 200 -38.01 3.15 22.73
N TYR A 201 -38.35 3.02 24.01
CA TYR A 201 -37.39 2.77 25.06
C TYR A 201 -36.69 1.42 24.90
N ASN A 202 -37.46 0.34 24.71
CA ASN A 202 -36.93 -1.00 24.53
C ASN A 202 -36.06 -1.11 23.26
N GLN A 203 -36.43 -0.41 22.18
CA GLN A 203 -35.63 -0.33 20.96
C GLN A 203 -34.27 0.33 21.20
N ALA A 204 -34.25 1.47 21.90
CA ALA A 204 -33.00 2.16 22.23
C ALA A 204 -32.13 1.35 23.21
N GLU A 205 -32.74 0.63 24.14
CA GLU A 205 -32.03 -0.29 25.06
C GLU A 205 -31.40 -1.48 24.30
N GLU A 206 -32.14 -2.08 23.36
CA GLU A 206 -31.63 -3.16 22.51
C GLU A 206 -30.51 -2.68 21.59
N GLU A 207 -30.65 -1.48 21.01
CA GLU A 207 -29.60 -0.86 20.18
C GLU A 207 -28.34 -0.57 20.99
N LEU A 208 -28.46 -0.04 22.20
CA LEU A 208 -27.34 0.16 23.12
C LEU A 208 -26.65 -1.16 23.44
N GLY A 209 -27.40 -2.20 23.82
CA GLY A 209 -26.86 -3.52 24.13
C GLY A 209 -26.16 -4.18 22.94
N ARG A 210 -26.70 -4.02 21.72
CA ARG A 210 -26.07 -4.51 20.48
C ARG A 210 -24.80 -3.75 20.15
N ALA A 211 -24.81 -2.41 20.23
CA ALA A 211 -23.64 -1.58 19.96
C ALA A 211 -22.51 -1.87 20.95
N GLN A 212 -22.85 -2.02 22.24
CA GLN A 212 -21.89 -2.39 23.28
C GLN A 212 -21.23 -3.74 23.00
N ARG A 213 -22.03 -4.77 22.69
CA ARG A 213 -21.50 -6.12 22.42
C ARG A 213 -20.50 -6.12 21.26
N ILE A 214 -20.85 -5.47 20.14
CA ILE A 214 -20.00 -5.43 18.94
C ILE A 214 -18.71 -4.65 19.20
N PHE A 215 -18.79 -3.54 19.93
CA PHE A 215 -17.61 -2.78 20.30
C PHE A 215 -16.69 -3.58 21.23
N GLU A 216 -17.24 -4.17 22.29
CA GLU A 216 -16.47 -4.89 23.30
C GLU A 216 -15.79 -6.14 22.73
N GLU A 217 -16.48 -6.90 21.87
CA GLU A 217 -15.93 -8.05 21.17
C GLU A 217 -14.68 -7.68 20.36
N LEU A 218 -14.77 -6.64 19.51
CA LEU A 218 -13.62 -6.13 18.76
C LEU A 218 -12.53 -5.54 19.65
N ASN A 219 -12.92 -4.89 20.74
CA ASN A 219 -12.00 -4.22 21.64
C ASN A 219 -11.14 -5.24 22.40
N VAL A 220 -11.75 -6.30 22.96
CA VAL A 220 -11.03 -7.37 23.66
C VAL A 220 -10.08 -8.10 22.70
N GLU A 221 -10.55 -8.47 21.51
CA GLU A 221 -9.70 -9.13 20.51
C GLU A 221 -8.44 -8.31 20.18
N LEU A 222 -8.60 -7.00 19.93
CA LEU A 222 -7.48 -6.12 19.59
C LEU A 222 -6.56 -5.84 20.79
N GLN A 223 -7.11 -5.77 22.01
CA GLN A 223 -6.31 -5.60 23.23
C GLN A 223 -5.42 -6.83 23.52
N ASP A 224 -5.86 -8.03 23.13
CA ASP A 224 -5.04 -9.24 23.25
C ASP A 224 -4.01 -9.35 22.10
N GLU A 225 -4.42 -9.02 20.87
CA GLU A 225 -3.60 -9.24 19.67
C GLU A 225 -2.50 -8.18 19.47
N LEU A 226 -2.77 -6.90 19.75
CA LEU A 226 -1.80 -5.82 19.49
C LEU A 226 -0.50 -5.95 20.31
N PRO A 227 -0.53 -6.28 21.62
CA PRO A 227 0.70 -6.52 22.38
C PRO A 227 1.48 -7.73 21.88
N ALA A 228 0.79 -8.83 21.57
CA ALA A 228 1.43 -10.04 21.04
C ALA A 228 2.08 -9.78 19.67
N LEU A 229 1.42 -9.03 18.80
CA LEU A 229 1.94 -8.58 17.52
C LEU A 229 3.17 -7.69 17.70
N TRP A 230 3.10 -6.74 18.64
CA TRP A 230 4.23 -5.87 18.97
C TRP A 230 5.42 -6.73 19.37
N ASP A 231 5.30 -7.63 20.34
CA ASP A 231 6.41 -8.46 20.81
C ASP A 231 7.01 -9.36 19.72
N ARG A 232 6.18 -9.88 18.80
CA ARG A 232 6.63 -10.69 17.67
C ARG A 232 7.62 -9.96 16.75
N ARG A 233 7.57 -8.61 16.68
CA ARG A 233 8.46 -7.81 15.82
C ARG A 233 9.94 -8.11 16.06
N VAL A 234 10.33 -8.35 17.32
CA VAL A 234 11.72 -8.59 17.71
C VAL A 234 12.22 -9.88 17.08
N GLY A 235 11.43 -10.96 17.20
CA GLY A 235 11.76 -12.25 16.59
C GLY A 235 11.86 -12.17 15.08
N VAL A 236 10.95 -11.42 14.43
CA VAL A 236 10.99 -11.21 12.98
C VAL A 236 12.28 -10.50 12.56
N TYR A 237 12.62 -9.37 13.18
CA TYR A 237 13.84 -8.63 12.82
C TYR A 237 15.11 -9.45 13.08
N VAL A 238 15.20 -10.13 14.22
CA VAL A 238 16.33 -10.99 14.56
C VAL A 238 16.49 -12.08 13.50
N ASN A 239 15.41 -12.79 13.14
CA ASN A 239 15.45 -13.84 12.14
C ASN A 239 15.84 -13.32 10.76
N THR A 240 15.30 -12.17 10.33
CA THR A 240 15.64 -11.56 9.05
C THR A 240 17.11 -11.20 8.98
N PHE A 241 17.67 -10.54 9.99
CA PHE A 241 19.08 -10.14 9.98
C PHE A 241 20.03 -11.33 10.18
N GLN A 242 19.68 -12.31 11.01
CA GLN A 242 20.46 -13.54 11.16
C GLN A 242 20.50 -14.34 9.86
N SER A 243 19.37 -14.46 9.18
CA SER A 243 19.28 -15.09 7.86
C SER A 243 20.14 -14.35 6.83
N LEU A 244 19.99 -13.03 6.72
CA LEU A 244 20.79 -12.22 5.81
C LEU A 244 22.30 -12.37 6.07
N ALA A 245 22.72 -12.24 7.33
CA ALA A 245 24.13 -12.35 7.72
C ALA A 245 24.69 -13.74 7.46
N GLY A 246 23.94 -14.81 7.77
CA GLY A 246 24.36 -16.19 7.51
C GLY A 246 24.56 -16.49 6.03
N HIS A 247 23.66 -16.00 5.17
CA HIS A 247 23.82 -16.16 3.72
C HIS A 247 24.96 -15.29 3.16
N GLN A 248 25.17 -14.10 3.71
CA GLN A 248 26.30 -13.25 3.35
C GLN A 248 27.65 -13.89 3.74
N GLU A 249 27.75 -14.45 4.94
CA GLU A 249 28.93 -15.20 5.38
C GLU A 249 29.21 -16.39 4.47
N LYS A 250 28.19 -17.21 4.19
CA LYS A 250 28.31 -18.36 3.28
C LYS A 250 28.78 -17.92 1.89
N PHE A 251 28.16 -16.88 1.33
CA PHE A 251 28.53 -16.36 0.01
C PHE A 251 29.98 -15.93 -0.02
N HIS A 252 30.44 -15.08 0.91
CA HIS A 252 31.83 -14.62 0.92
C HIS A 252 32.82 -15.76 1.17
N LYS A 253 32.46 -16.77 1.97
CA LYS A 253 33.29 -17.95 2.19
C LYS A 253 33.46 -18.76 0.90
N GLU A 254 32.40 -19.04 0.16
CA GLU A 254 32.49 -19.77 -1.10
C GLU A 254 33.16 -18.93 -2.19
N MET A 255 32.83 -17.64 -2.28
CA MET A 255 33.45 -16.69 -3.21
C MET A 255 34.95 -16.53 -2.96
N SER A 256 35.43 -16.71 -1.72
CA SER A 256 36.87 -16.68 -1.42
C SER A 256 37.63 -17.89 -1.99
N LYS A 257 36.94 -19.02 -2.22
CA LYS A 257 37.52 -20.21 -2.87
C LYS A 257 37.62 -20.04 -4.38
N VAL A 258 36.69 -19.28 -4.96
CA VAL A 258 36.64 -18.95 -6.40
C VAL A 258 37.47 -17.70 -6.73
N SER A 259 37.73 -16.82 -5.75
CA SER A 259 38.54 -15.62 -5.96
C SER A 259 39.96 -15.99 -6.42
N PRO A 260 40.42 -15.47 -7.57
CA PRO A 260 41.64 -15.92 -8.23
C PRO A 260 42.86 -15.31 -7.54
N SER A 261 43.28 -15.88 -6.41
CA SER A 261 44.40 -15.29 -5.64
C SER A 261 45.65 -16.13 -5.57
N ASP A 262 45.68 -17.39 -6.00
CA ASP A 262 46.97 -18.13 -6.01
C ASP A 262 47.24 -19.03 -7.21
N GLN A 263 46.22 -19.57 -7.90
CA GLN A 263 46.47 -20.57 -8.95
C GLN A 263 46.32 -20.03 -10.38
N LEU A 264 45.26 -19.27 -10.71
CA LEU A 264 44.96 -18.90 -12.10
C LEU A 264 45.46 -17.52 -12.57
N ILE A 265 45.87 -16.61 -11.68
CA ILE A 265 46.58 -15.39 -12.09
C ILE A 265 48.09 -15.65 -12.03
N ASN A 266 48.58 -16.29 -10.96
CA ASN A 266 50.00 -16.59 -10.83
C ASN A 266 50.46 -17.65 -11.84
N SER A 267 49.70 -18.70 -12.17
CA SER A 267 50.20 -19.75 -13.08
C SER A 267 50.31 -19.29 -14.55
N PRO A 268 49.27 -18.71 -15.20
CA PRO A 268 49.35 -18.27 -16.58
C PRO A 268 50.19 -17.00 -16.75
N ILE A 269 50.16 -16.06 -15.79
CA ILE A 269 51.07 -14.89 -15.85
C ILE A 269 52.51 -15.31 -15.62
N ASN A 270 52.81 -16.22 -14.68
CA ASN A 270 54.18 -16.74 -14.54
C ASN A 270 54.58 -17.60 -15.74
N LEU A 271 53.66 -18.35 -16.36
CA LEU A 271 53.94 -19.12 -17.59
C LEU A 271 54.14 -18.21 -18.80
N LEU A 272 53.34 -17.16 -18.96
CA LEU A 272 53.51 -16.12 -19.98
C LEU A 272 54.79 -15.32 -19.75
N ILE A 273 55.14 -15.00 -18.50
CA ILE A 273 56.42 -14.38 -18.14
C ILE A 273 57.58 -15.36 -18.41
N TYR A 274 57.43 -16.65 -18.13
CA TYR A 274 58.45 -17.68 -18.38
C TYR A 274 58.64 -17.93 -19.89
N GLN A 275 57.55 -17.96 -20.67
CA GLN A 275 57.56 -18.01 -22.14
C GLN A 275 58.12 -16.71 -22.74
N HIS A 276 57.77 -15.55 -22.20
CA HIS A 276 58.30 -14.24 -22.62
C HIS A 276 59.80 -14.11 -22.34
N ASN A 277 60.27 -14.60 -21.19
CA ASN A 277 61.69 -14.60 -20.84
C ASN A 277 62.53 -15.62 -21.65
N ASN A 278 61.90 -16.71 -22.14
CA ASN A 278 62.57 -17.71 -23.01
C ASN A 278 62.48 -17.40 -24.51
N LEU A 279 61.46 -16.68 -25.00
CA LEU A 279 61.35 -16.22 -26.39
C LEU A 279 61.91 -14.80 -26.56
N LYS A 280 63.22 -14.64 -26.36
CA LYS A 280 63.98 -13.48 -26.86
C LYS A 280 64.14 -13.50 -28.39
N THR A 281 63.07 -13.71 -29.16
CA THR A 281 63.07 -13.47 -30.61
C THR A 281 61.64 -13.54 -31.14
N ARG A 282 60.87 -12.45 -31.08
CA ARG A 282 59.88 -12.08 -32.14
C ARG A 282 59.24 -10.70 -31.86
N PRO A 283 59.39 -9.71 -32.77
CA PRO A 283 58.98 -8.32 -32.53
C PRO A 283 57.46 -8.05 -32.56
N TRP A 284 56.62 -9.01 -32.93
CA TRP A 284 55.18 -8.81 -33.06
C TRP A 284 54.42 -8.91 -31.72
N PHE A 285 55.01 -9.56 -30.71
CA PHE A 285 54.39 -9.78 -29.40
C PHE A 285 54.40 -8.54 -28.49
N VAL A 286 55.36 -7.63 -28.68
CA VAL A 286 55.46 -6.38 -27.92
C VAL A 286 54.32 -5.44 -28.27
N LEU A 287 53.83 -5.48 -29.52
CA LEU A 287 52.72 -4.64 -29.96
C LEU A 287 51.38 -5.09 -29.36
N THR A 288 51.13 -6.39 -29.24
CA THR A 288 49.90 -6.93 -28.64
C THR A 288 49.81 -6.66 -27.13
N CYS A 289 50.91 -6.83 -26.38
CA CYS A 289 50.94 -6.46 -24.96
C CYS A 289 50.78 -4.95 -24.73
N ILE A 290 51.40 -4.10 -25.56
CA ILE A 290 51.22 -2.64 -25.49
C ILE A 290 49.77 -2.26 -25.83
N CYS A 291 49.12 -2.95 -26.77
CA CYS A 291 47.72 -2.73 -27.11
C CYS A 291 46.77 -3.14 -25.97
N LEU A 292 47.04 -4.25 -25.28
CA LEU A 292 46.29 -4.70 -24.10
C LEU A 292 46.40 -3.69 -22.94
N LEU A 293 47.63 -3.21 -22.67
CA LEU A 293 47.89 -2.21 -21.64
C LEU A 293 47.27 -0.84 -21.98
N ARG A 294 47.28 -0.44 -23.26
CA ARG A 294 46.61 0.79 -23.72
C ARG A 294 45.10 0.68 -23.65
N ARG A 295 44.50 -0.49 -23.96
CA ARG A 295 43.04 -0.71 -23.84
C ARG A 295 42.59 -0.71 -22.39
N LEU A 296 43.30 -1.39 -21.48
CA LEU A 296 43.01 -1.33 -20.05
C LEU A 296 43.14 0.11 -19.50
N CYS A 297 44.18 0.83 -19.89
CA CYS A 297 44.42 2.21 -19.42
C CYS A 297 43.39 3.22 -19.98
N MET A 298 42.87 2.99 -21.20
CA MET A 298 41.80 3.80 -21.78
C MET A 298 40.43 3.57 -21.11
N LEU A 299 40.12 2.34 -20.67
CA LEU A 299 38.87 2.04 -19.93
C LEU A 299 38.88 2.65 -18.51
N THR A 300 40.04 2.73 -17.86
CA THR A 300 40.17 3.39 -16.54
C THR A 300 40.12 4.93 -16.58
N ARG A 301 40.01 5.56 -17.75
CA ARG A 301 40.01 7.03 -17.90
C ARG A 301 38.66 7.66 -18.19
N ARG A 302 37.54 6.94 -18.06
CA ARG A 302 36.21 7.56 -18.14
C ARG A 302 35.32 7.19 -16.95
N VAL A 303 34.93 8.25 -16.24
CA VAL A 303 33.88 8.40 -15.22
C VAL A 303 34.28 8.00 -13.79
N LEU A 304 34.85 8.97 -13.08
CA LEU A 304 34.63 9.13 -11.64
C LEU A 304 33.35 9.97 -11.48
N PRO A 305 32.31 9.53 -10.75
CA PRO A 305 31.18 10.40 -10.44
C PRO A 305 31.65 11.48 -9.46
N GLY A 306 31.50 12.75 -9.84
CA GLY A 306 31.79 13.89 -8.96
C GLY A 306 30.83 13.96 -7.77
N PRO A 307 31.20 14.65 -6.68
CA PRO A 307 30.34 14.82 -5.52
C PRO A 307 29.09 15.65 -5.87
N PRO A 308 27.95 15.46 -5.17
CA PRO A 308 26.71 16.14 -5.49
C PRO A 308 26.81 17.65 -5.20
N PRO A 309 26.15 18.51 -6.00
CA PRO A 309 26.17 19.95 -5.74
C PRO A 309 25.38 20.28 -4.47
N SER A 310 26.03 21.02 -3.58
CA SER A 310 25.44 21.65 -2.40
C SER A 310 24.38 22.69 -2.77
N ARG A 311 23.19 22.52 -2.20
CA ARG A 311 22.04 23.43 -2.21
C ARG A 311 22.41 24.84 -1.71
N PRO A 312 22.08 25.94 -2.42
CA PRO A 312 22.04 27.28 -1.85
C PRO A 312 20.69 27.55 -1.14
N PRO A 313 20.64 28.47 -0.14
CA PRO A 313 19.45 28.69 0.68
C PRO A 313 18.43 29.62 -0.01
N PRO A 314 17.15 29.64 0.44
CA PRO A 314 16.07 30.32 -0.26
C PRO A 314 15.84 31.73 0.29
N ARG A 315 15.53 32.72 -0.58
CA ARG A 315 14.55 33.76 -0.23
C ARG A 315 13.96 34.58 -1.40
N LEU A 316 12.62 34.49 -1.47
CA LEU A 316 11.55 35.46 -1.84
C LEU A 316 11.46 36.10 -3.25
N THR A 317 10.39 35.68 -3.95
CA THR A 317 9.35 36.42 -4.73
C THR A 317 9.47 37.95 -4.83
N PRO A 318 9.10 38.60 -5.98
CA PRO A 318 7.70 38.65 -6.45
C PRO A 318 7.44 38.56 -7.97
N SER A 319 6.16 38.32 -8.29
CA SER A 319 5.47 38.33 -9.60
C SER A 319 4.93 39.75 -9.92
N PRO A 320 4.20 40.06 -11.04
CA PRO A 320 4.16 39.51 -12.41
C PRO A 320 4.39 40.60 -13.51
N ASP A 321 4.49 40.21 -14.80
CA ASP A 321 3.48 40.50 -15.87
C ASP A 321 4.03 40.58 -17.32
N GLN A 322 3.27 39.95 -18.23
CA GLN A 322 2.97 40.21 -19.66
C GLN A 322 3.97 40.26 -20.87
N ARG A 323 3.59 39.42 -21.86
CA ARG A 323 3.39 39.64 -23.34
C ARG A 323 4.42 39.13 -24.38
N GLN A 324 3.86 38.26 -25.26
CA GLN A 324 3.91 38.20 -26.74
C GLN A 324 5.29 37.91 -27.40
N GLN A 325 5.47 37.16 -28.50
CA GLN A 325 4.69 36.48 -29.53
C GLN A 325 5.73 35.68 -30.37
N HIS A 326 5.43 34.50 -30.93
CA HIS A 326 5.28 34.28 -32.38
C HIS A 326 5.08 32.80 -32.76
N ALA A 327 4.42 32.65 -33.91
CA ALA A 327 3.81 31.47 -34.53
C ALA A 327 4.71 30.57 -35.39
N GLY A 328 4.17 29.40 -35.76
CA GLY A 328 4.53 28.57 -36.92
C GLY A 328 4.20 27.09 -36.64
N GLN A 329 3.04 26.55 -37.02
CA GLN A 329 2.55 26.11 -38.33
C GLN A 329 2.51 24.56 -38.43
N LEU A 330 1.40 24.07 -38.97
CA LEU A 330 1.00 22.67 -39.19
C LEU A 330 1.98 21.89 -40.08
N GLU A 331 1.98 20.56 -39.94
CA GLU A 331 1.63 19.65 -41.04
C GLU A 331 1.07 18.31 -40.51
N ASP A 332 0.04 17.85 -41.20
CA ASP A 332 -0.75 16.62 -41.08
C ASP A 332 -0.01 15.48 -41.80
N GLU A 333 -0.25 14.22 -41.42
CA GLU A 333 -0.26 13.05 -42.32
C GLU A 333 -0.65 11.80 -41.53
N THR A 334 -1.74 11.21 -42.01
CA THR A 334 -2.43 9.99 -41.62
C THR A 334 -1.65 8.70 -41.90
N SER A 335 -1.78 7.69 -41.03
CA SER A 335 -1.83 6.27 -41.44
C SER A 335 -2.41 5.38 -40.33
N VAL A 336 -3.41 4.58 -40.68
CA VAL A 336 -4.21 3.66 -39.83
C VAL A 336 -3.59 2.23 -39.82
N PRO A 337 -4.11 1.22 -39.09
CA PRO A 337 -3.36 0.45 -38.09
C PRO A 337 -3.08 -1.01 -38.52
N ASP A 338 -2.23 -1.71 -37.76
CA ASP A 338 -2.21 -3.18 -37.77
C ASP A 338 -2.40 -3.74 -36.37
N ALA A 339 -3.34 -4.68 -36.30
CA ALA A 339 -3.82 -5.34 -35.10
C ALA A 339 -2.97 -6.57 -34.77
N ASN A 340 -2.64 -6.73 -33.48
CA ASN A 340 -2.88 -7.97 -32.72
C ASN A 340 -2.25 -7.87 -31.33
N THR A 341 -3.06 -7.60 -30.32
CA THR A 341 -2.93 -8.20 -28.98
C THR A 341 -4.32 -8.19 -28.36
N GLU A 342 -5.08 -9.25 -28.63
CA GLU A 342 -6.28 -9.59 -27.85
C GLU A 342 -5.86 -10.03 -26.45
N SER A 343 -6.21 -9.21 -25.46
CA SER A 343 -6.69 -9.61 -24.12
C SER A 343 -6.85 -8.36 -23.23
N THR A 344 -7.65 -7.39 -23.67
CA THR A 344 -8.16 -6.36 -22.76
C THR A 344 -9.44 -6.87 -22.15
N ASP A 345 -9.30 -7.37 -20.93
CA ASP A 345 -10.35 -7.34 -19.92
C ASP A 345 -11.05 -5.98 -19.99
N THR A 346 -12.36 -5.99 -20.18
CA THR A 346 -13.17 -4.79 -20.47
C THR A 346 -13.14 -3.83 -19.28
N ALA A 347 -12.21 -2.88 -19.26
CA ALA A 347 -12.19 -1.82 -18.27
C ALA A 347 -13.41 -0.91 -18.52
N LEU A 348 -14.39 -0.97 -17.62
CA LEU A 348 -15.62 -0.19 -17.72
C LEU A 348 -15.29 1.29 -17.47
N GLN A 349 -15.55 2.15 -18.45
CA GLN A 349 -15.39 3.59 -18.29
C GLN A 349 -16.76 4.22 -17.95
N VAL A 350 -16.76 5.11 -16.97
CA VAL A 350 -17.96 5.84 -16.53
C VAL A 350 -17.70 7.33 -16.50
N LYS A 351 -18.75 8.12 -16.74
CA LYS A 351 -18.72 9.58 -16.67
C LYS A 351 -19.52 10.06 -15.48
N ALA A 352 -18.93 10.94 -14.67
CA ALA A 352 -19.62 11.56 -13.54
C ALA A 352 -20.74 12.49 -14.04
N ILE A 353 -21.96 12.25 -13.56
CA ILE A 353 -23.16 13.06 -13.86
C ILE A 353 -23.52 14.03 -12.72
N HIS A 354 -22.91 13.84 -11.55
CA HIS A 354 -23.10 14.66 -10.35
C HIS A 354 -21.75 14.94 -9.68
N ASP A 355 -21.65 16.09 -9.00
CA ASP A 355 -20.48 16.40 -8.17
C ASP A 355 -20.52 15.52 -6.91
N TYR A 356 -19.37 14.97 -6.53
CA TYR A 356 -19.20 14.16 -5.34
C TYR A 356 -17.96 14.62 -4.58
N ALA A 357 -18.16 15.11 -3.35
CA ALA A 357 -17.08 15.51 -2.46
C ALA A 357 -16.66 14.32 -1.59
N ALA A 358 -15.39 13.92 -1.65
CA ALA A 358 -14.84 12.85 -0.82
C ALA A 358 -14.95 13.22 0.67
N THR A 359 -15.45 12.28 1.48
CA THR A 359 -15.64 12.46 2.92
C THR A 359 -14.63 11.71 3.77
N ASP A 360 -13.87 10.80 3.16
CA ASP A 360 -12.81 10.00 3.80
C ASP A 360 -11.64 9.80 2.81
N GLY A 361 -10.49 9.32 3.30
CA GLY A 361 -9.24 9.23 2.54
C GLY A 361 -9.19 8.15 1.46
N ASP A 362 -10.17 7.26 1.41
CA ASP A 362 -10.36 6.20 0.42
C ASP A 362 -11.41 6.56 -0.65
N GLU A 363 -12.10 7.70 -0.51
CA GLU A 363 -13.13 8.14 -1.45
C GLU A 363 -12.56 9.00 -2.59
N LEU A 364 -13.04 8.77 -3.82
CA LEU A 364 -12.62 9.53 -5.01
C LEU A 364 -13.53 10.74 -5.20
N GLU A 365 -12.96 11.95 -5.16
CA GLU A 365 -13.68 13.18 -5.48
C GLU A 365 -14.00 13.26 -6.99
N LEU A 366 -15.25 13.59 -7.34
CA LEU A 366 -15.73 13.67 -8.72
C LEU A 366 -16.36 15.03 -9.00
N LYS A 367 -16.09 15.58 -10.19
CA LYS A 367 -16.85 16.70 -10.76
C LYS A 367 -17.69 16.24 -11.93
N ILE A 368 -18.81 16.92 -12.15
CA ILE A 368 -19.67 16.67 -13.32
C ILE A 368 -18.84 16.75 -14.60
N GLY A 369 -18.87 15.65 -15.37
CA GLY A 369 -18.14 15.52 -16.62
C GLY A 369 -16.83 14.75 -16.53
N ASP A 370 -16.33 14.44 -15.33
CA ASP A 370 -15.10 13.66 -15.15
C ASP A 370 -15.25 12.23 -15.69
N MET A 371 -14.22 11.75 -16.36
CA MET A 371 -14.13 10.37 -16.86
C MET A 371 -13.36 9.53 -15.84
N VAL A 372 -13.95 8.39 -15.45
CA VAL A 372 -13.40 7.49 -14.42
C VAL A 372 -13.27 6.09 -15.00
N LEU A 373 -12.09 5.50 -14.83
CA LEU A 373 -11.85 4.11 -15.17
C LEU A 373 -12.23 3.25 -13.95
N VAL A 374 -13.23 2.39 -14.10
CA VAL A 374 -13.63 1.45 -13.05
C VAL A 374 -12.62 0.31 -12.98
N VAL A 375 -12.10 0.07 -11.78
CA VAL A 375 -11.13 -0.99 -11.49
C VAL A 375 -11.78 -1.96 -10.51
N ALA A 376 -11.44 -3.24 -10.60
CA ALA A 376 -11.88 -4.22 -9.62
C ALA A 376 -11.33 -3.90 -8.22
N PHE A 377 -12.09 -4.24 -7.18
CA PHE A 377 -11.60 -4.15 -5.81
C PHE A 377 -10.47 -5.16 -5.61
N ASP A 378 -9.44 -4.79 -4.83
CA ASP A 378 -8.34 -5.70 -4.47
C ASP A 378 -8.86 -6.91 -3.66
N ASN A 379 -9.96 -6.70 -2.94
CA ASN A 379 -10.67 -7.72 -2.18
C ASN A 379 -12.18 -7.64 -2.51
N PRO A 380 -12.79 -8.66 -3.13
CA PRO A 380 -14.21 -8.63 -3.51
C PRO A 380 -15.15 -8.52 -2.30
N ASP A 381 -14.71 -8.88 -1.09
CA ASP A 381 -15.49 -8.73 0.15
C ASP A 381 -15.54 -7.28 0.67
N GLU A 382 -14.71 -6.39 0.11
CA GLU A 382 -14.71 -4.93 0.41
C GLU A 382 -15.61 -4.14 -0.54
N GLN A 383 -16.16 -4.77 -1.59
CA GLN A 383 -17.07 -4.13 -2.52
C GLN A 383 -18.43 -3.93 -1.86
N ASP A 384 -18.66 -2.71 -1.36
CA ASP A 384 -19.98 -2.28 -0.89
C ASP A 384 -20.95 -2.13 -2.09
N ASP A 385 -22.16 -2.68 -1.96
CA ASP A 385 -23.17 -2.62 -3.02
C ASP A 385 -23.48 -1.17 -3.44
N GLY A 386 -23.45 -0.87 -4.75
CA GLY A 386 -23.70 0.48 -5.27
C GLY A 386 -22.50 1.44 -5.17
N TRP A 387 -21.33 0.93 -4.80
CA TRP A 387 -20.05 1.64 -4.87
C TRP A 387 -19.13 0.98 -5.89
N LEU A 388 -18.42 1.81 -6.63
CA LEU A 388 -17.42 1.40 -7.60
C LEU A 388 -16.05 1.91 -7.14
N MET A 389 -15.01 1.16 -7.45
CA MET A 389 -13.64 1.61 -7.29
C MET A 389 -13.13 2.09 -8.64
N GLY A 390 -12.37 3.18 -8.66
CA GLY A 390 -11.79 3.64 -9.89
C GLY A 390 -10.77 4.75 -9.72
N VAL A 391 -10.26 5.19 -10.86
CA VAL A 391 -9.26 6.26 -10.96
C VAL A 391 -9.72 7.25 -12.02
N THR A 392 -9.58 8.55 -11.76
CA THR A 392 -9.89 9.57 -12.76
C THR A 392 -8.93 9.48 -13.95
N GLU A 393 -9.44 9.68 -15.15
CA GLU A 393 -8.66 9.61 -16.40
C GLU A 393 -7.49 10.61 -16.39
N SER A 394 -7.68 11.78 -15.79
CA SER A 394 -6.63 12.78 -15.57
C SER A 394 -5.48 12.25 -14.71
N SER A 395 -5.78 11.53 -13.63
CA SER A 395 -4.78 10.91 -12.73
C SER A 395 -4.07 9.74 -13.40
N TRP A 396 -4.80 8.94 -14.17
CA TRP A 396 -4.25 7.83 -14.94
C TRP A 396 -3.27 8.30 -16.03
N MET A 397 -3.64 9.33 -16.80
CA MET A 397 -2.81 9.87 -17.88
C MET A 397 -1.52 10.50 -17.37
N GLN A 398 -1.52 11.05 -16.16
CA GLN A 398 -0.37 11.74 -15.59
C GLN A 398 0.63 10.80 -14.92
N ASN A 399 0.16 9.80 -14.18
CA ASN A 399 1.02 8.95 -13.34
C ASN A 399 1.16 7.51 -13.84
N LYS A 400 0.31 7.04 -14.76
CA LYS A 400 0.20 5.62 -15.19
C LYS A 400 0.23 4.64 -14.02
N ASP A 401 -0.30 5.06 -12.87
CA ASP A 401 -0.26 4.34 -11.61
C ASP A 401 -1.63 4.41 -10.94
N ILE A 402 -2.05 3.27 -10.39
CA ILE A 402 -3.36 3.05 -9.77
C ILE A 402 -3.33 3.50 -8.29
N SER A 403 -2.19 4.02 -7.81
CA SER A 403 -2.01 4.54 -6.44
C SER A 403 -3.00 5.64 -6.04
N ALA A 404 -3.65 6.32 -6.99
CA ALA A 404 -4.68 7.34 -6.75
C ALA A 404 -6.13 6.80 -6.85
N LYS A 405 -6.33 5.48 -6.73
CA LYS A 405 -7.66 4.88 -6.74
C LYS A 405 -8.46 5.26 -5.50
N GLY A 406 -9.77 5.40 -5.69
CA GLY A 406 -10.71 5.60 -4.59
C GLY A 406 -12.09 5.05 -4.94
N VAL A 407 -12.94 4.95 -3.93
CA VAL A 407 -14.33 4.50 -4.07
C VAL A 407 -15.26 5.67 -4.38
N PHE A 408 -16.25 5.46 -5.23
CA PHE A 408 -17.27 6.45 -5.56
C PHE A 408 -18.65 5.80 -5.76
N PRO A 409 -19.76 6.53 -5.59
CA PRO A 409 -21.10 5.98 -5.74
C PRO A 409 -21.44 5.70 -7.21
N GLU A 410 -21.93 4.50 -7.52
CA GLU A 410 -22.34 4.11 -8.89
C GLU A 410 -23.43 5.05 -9.44
N ASN A 411 -24.40 5.44 -8.60
CA ASN A 411 -25.53 6.30 -8.96
C ASN A 411 -25.13 7.73 -9.38
N PHE A 412 -23.88 8.13 -9.17
CA PHE A 412 -23.34 9.44 -9.53
C PHE A 412 -22.62 9.40 -10.88
N THR A 413 -22.64 8.24 -11.56
CA THR A 413 -21.94 8.01 -12.81
C THR A 413 -22.83 7.33 -13.84
N GLN A 414 -22.53 7.56 -15.12
CA GLN A 414 -23.19 6.93 -16.26
C GLN A 414 -22.15 6.20 -17.11
N LYS A 415 -22.43 4.95 -17.48
CA LYS A 415 -21.56 4.17 -18.38
C LYS A 415 -21.45 4.89 -19.73
N VAL A 416 -20.23 4.98 -20.26
CA VAL A 416 -19.91 5.65 -21.52
C VAL A 416 -19.88 4.66 -22.66
#